data_AF-A0AAN9G4Y0-F1
#
_entry.id   AF-A0AAN9G4Y0-F1
#
_cell.length_a   1.000
_cell.length_b   1.000
_cell.length_c   1.000
_cell.angle_alpha   90.00
_cell.angle_beta   90.00
_cell.angle_gamma   90.00
#
_symmetry.space_group_name_H-M   'P 1'
#
loop_
_entity.id
_entity.type
_entity.pdbx_description
1 polymer ?
#
loop_
_entity_poly.entity_id
_entity_poly.type
_entity_poly.pdbx_seq_one_letter_code
_entity_poly.pdbx_strand_id
1 'polypeptide(L)'
;MLKYWTRGTASGARSSRNSTVFSVEEDLTELDRQVRQNLEQHFRPVFQRFVYGGERIASHDLRRLLHDEFYRDLLPPDKVYELIDLVDFNPGKAISYTEFVRIVTGGYDTDDVELSGSRNQLTDTPKTWLNTVCRNTMPQAEVDEYLKDYHWVPPPFFMITISLVQLIVFIYYAVDIWQKAEINVGALDVVPAYSPLMYLQEKRHEPWRFVTYMFLHQGALDMIFNVGLQVVLGFPLEVMFGWWRLAILYLIGVITGSLAQSVCDHYVGLAGAAGGCYAVVFGHVLAICVNWSELDNKKSEKRAKKWWGRPLFRIVLILVAVLIQISLAVFRRFYPGYPAYKVGVAAHGGGLVAGLLLGRSFLADSVNYPWKHSTFWIDIFTVLIFIAACIIFNIVFKGYPEAVMD
;
A
#
# COMPACT_ATOMS: atom_id res chain seq x y z
N MET A 1 -4.18 22.51 -77.22
CA MET A 1 -4.23 21.15 -76.63
C MET A 1 -2.83 20.56 -76.67
N LEU A 2 -2.32 20.12 -75.50
CA LEU A 2 -1.32 19.06 -75.24
C LEU A 2 0.04 19.09 -75.98
N LYS A 3 1.21 18.83 -75.38
CA LYS A 3 1.78 18.83 -74.03
C LYS A 3 3.29 18.64 -74.28
N TYR A 4 4.16 19.47 -73.73
CA TYR A 4 5.61 19.42 -73.96
C TYR A 4 6.30 18.35 -73.11
N TRP A 5 7.40 17.84 -73.68
CA TRP A 5 8.31 16.79 -73.23
C TRP A 5 9.42 17.38 -72.32
N THR A 6 9.91 16.59 -71.36
CA THR A 6 11.03 16.92 -70.44
C THR A 6 12.26 16.05 -70.69
N ARG A 7 13.45 16.64 -70.50
CA ARG A 7 14.79 16.13 -70.05
C ARG A 7 15.89 16.90 -70.81
N GLY A 8 17.01 17.37 -70.28
CA GLY A 8 17.68 17.34 -68.96
C GLY A 8 19.15 17.80 -69.14
N THR A 9 19.90 17.94 -68.03
CA THR A 9 21.38 18.18 -67.89
C THR A 9 21.87 19.64 -68.01
N ALA A 10 22.89 20.15 -67.31
CA ALA A 10 23.61 19.80 -66.07
C ALA A 10 24.57 20.97 -65.69
N SER A 11 25.00 20.98 -64.42
CA SER A 11 26.26 21.52 -63.86
C SER A 11 26.41 23.02 -63.52
N GLY A 12 26.90 23.27 -62.30
CA GLY A 12 27.34 24.57 -61.80
C GLY A 12 27.71 24.49 -60.31
N ALA A 13 29.00 24.35 -60.03
CA ALA A 13 29.62 24.18 -58.72
C ALA A 13 29.39 25.35 -57.74
N ARG A 14 29.47 25.09 -56.42
CA ARG A 14 29.69 26.14 -55.42
C ARG A 14 30.55 25.69 -54.24
N SER A 15 31.41 26.64 -53.88
CA SER A 15 32.55 26.64 -52.96
C SER A 15 32.19 26.46 -51.48
N SER A 16 33.15 25.90 -50.75
CA SER A 16 33.21 25.56 -49.33
C SER A 16 33.32 26.77 -48.40
N ARG A 17 32.43 26.83 -47.39
CA ARG A 17 32.64 27.49 -46.09
C ARG A 17 31.69 26.82 -45.09
N ASN A 18 32.23 26.08 -44.11
CA ASN A 18 31.61 25.76 -42.81
C ASN A 18 32.57 24.84 -42.02
N SER A 19 33.37 25.40 -41.10
CA SER A 19 34.31 24.62 -40.27
C SER A 19 34.42 25.14 -38.83
N THR A 20 33.34 25.68 -38.26
CA THR A 20 33.35 26.21 -36.87
C THR A 20 32.17 25.74 -36.01
N VAL A 21 31.20 25.02 -36.57
CA VAL A 21 30.06 24.49 -35.80
C VAL A 21 30.35 23.07 -35.26
N PHE A 22 31.25 22.32 -35.90
CA PHE A 22 31.57 20.94 -35.51
C PHE A 22 32.44 20.81 -34.26
N SER A 23 33.25 21.81 -33.90
CA SER A 23 34.23 21.66 -32.80
C SER A 23 33.62 21.75 -31.40
N VAL A 24 32.56 22.54 -31.20
CA VAL A 24 31.98 22.76 -29.87
C VAL A 24 31.14 21.56 -29.42
N GLU A 25 30.41 20.92 -30.33
CA GLU A 25 29.67 19.69 -30.03
C GLU A 25 30.61 18.49 -29.83
N GLU A 26 31.71 18.41 -30.57
CA GLU A 26 32.77 17.41 -30.34
C GLU A 26 33.49 17.61 -28.99
N ASP A 27 33.80 18.86 -28.62
CA ASP A 27 34.44 19.16 -27.32
C ASP A 27 33.51 18.87 -26.13
N LEU A 28 32.21 19.17 -26.27
CA LEU A 28 31.21 18.86 -25.24
C LEU A 28 30.99 17.35 -25.06
N THR A 29 31.05 16.59 -26.15
CA THR A 29 30.90 15.13 -26.11
C THR A 29 32.15 14.43 -25.57
N GLU A 30 33.36 14.94 -25.86
CA GLU A 30 34.60 14.40 -25.30
C GLU A 30 34.72 14.67 -23.80
N LEU A 31 34.31 15.87 -23.35
CA LEU A 31 34.27 16.21 -21.93
C LEU A 31 33.28 15.33 -21.15
N ASP A 32 32.08 15.11 -21.69
CA ASP A 32 31.08 14.21 -21.07
C ASP A 32 31.60 12.76 -21.01
N ARG A 33 32.31 12.31 -22.05
CA ARG A 33 32.95 10.98 -22.08
C ARG A 33 34.03 10.85 -21.02
N GLN A 34 34.86 11.87 -20.84
CA GLN A 34 35.92 11.89 -19.84
C GLN A 34 35.35 11.87 -18.41
N VAL A 35 34.32 12.67 -18.15
CA VAL A 35 33.61 12.67 -16.85
C VAL A 35 33.04 11.29 -16.56
N ARG A 36 32.37 10.65 -17.53
CA ARG A 36 31.82 9.30 -17.35
C ARG A 36 32.88 8.24 -17.06
N GLN A 37 34.02 8.29 -17.74
CA GLN A 37 35.14 7.38 -17.46
C GLN A 37 35.66 7.57 -16.04
N ASN A 38 35.76 8.83 -15.57
CA ASN A 38 36.17 9.12 -14.21
C ASN A 38 35.17 8.58 -13.18
N LEU A 39 33.86 8.70 -13.44
CA LEU A 39 32.80 8.17 -12.58
C LEU A 39 32.88 6.64 -12.44
N GLU A 40 33.02 5.93 -13.57
CA GLU A 40 33.13 4.46 -13.56
C GLU A 40 34.41 3.96 -12.90
N GLN A 41 35.55 4.60 -13.15
CA GLN A 41 36.84 4.13 -12.63
C GLN A 41 37.04 4.48 -11.15
N HIS A 42 36.61 5.66 -10.71
CA HIS A 42 36.97 6.19 -9.39
C HIS A 42 35.81 6.22 -8.40
N PHE A 43 34.57 6.42 -8.87
CA PHE A 43 33.41 6.56 -7.97
C PHE A 43 32.63 5.26 -7.81
N ARG A 44 32.43 4.49 -8.89
CA ARG A 44 31.69 3.22 -8.80
C ARG A 44 32.25 2.22 -7.76
N PRO A 45 33.58 2.01 -7.66
CA PRO A 45 34.13 1.09 -6.66
C PRO A 45 33.88 1.56 -5.22
N VAL A 46 33.81 2.87 -5.01
CA VAL A 46 33.50 3.46 -3.71
C VAL A 46 32.05 3.17 -3.32
N PHE A 47 31.12 3.42 -4.24
CA PHE A 47 29.69 3.12 -4.03
C PHE A 47 29.43 1.62 -3.81
N GLN A 48 30.26 0.75 -4.38
CA GLN A 48 30.21 -0.71 -4.15
C GLN A 48 30.81 -1.14 -2.81
N ARG A 49 31.69 -0.33 -2.21
CA ARG A 49 32.37 -0.63 -0.93
C ARG A 49 31.49 -0.30 0.28
N PHE A 50 30.53 0.62 0.15
CA PHE A 50 29.66 1.02 1.24
C PHE A 50 28.45 0.08 1.38
N VAL A 51 28.26 -0.38 2.63
CA VAL A 51 27.43 -1.55 2.99
C VAL A 51 25.96 -1.16 3.09
N TYR A 52 25.17 -1.46 2.05
CA TYR A 52 23.72 -1.80 2.14
C TYR A 52 23.25 -2.58 0.88
N GLY A 53 24.01 -3.58 0.43
CA GLY A 53 23.53 -4.55 -0.58
C GLY A 53 23.20 -4.00 -1.99
N GLY A 54 23.45 -2.72 -2.25
CA GLY A 54 23.30 -2.06 -3.54
C GLY A 54 24.23 -0.84 -3.59
N GLU A 55 24.66 -0.43 -4.79
CA GLU A 55 25.61 0.65 -5.06
C GLU A 55 25.12 2.00 -4.47
N ARG A 56 25.24 2.20 -3.15
CA ARG A 56 24.70 3.34 -2.40
C ARG A 56 25.70 3.84 -1.36
N ILE A 57 25.72 5.15 -1.16
CA ILE A 57 26.56 5.83 -0.16
C ILE A 57 25.69 6.70 0.74
N ALA A 58 25.98 6.74 2.05
CA ALA A 58 25.28 7.63 2.97
C ALA A 58 25.66 9.10 2.68
N SER A 59 24.72 10.04 2.82
CA SER A 59 24.95 11.47 2.62
C SER A 59 26.20 11.99 3.35
N HIS A 60 26.40 11.62 4.62
CA HIS A 60 27.59 12.00 5.38
C HIS A 60 28.91 11.46 4.79
N ASP A 61 28.92 10.25 4.25
CA ASP A 61 30.12 9.64 3.67
C ASP A 61 30.42 10.23 2.28
N LEU A 62 29.37 10.53 1.50
CA LEU A 62 29.51 11.28 0.25
C LEU A 62 30.05 12.69 0.52
N ARG A 63 29.60 13.35 1.60
CA ARG A 63 30.15 14.66 2.00
C ARG A 63 31.65 14.60 2.21
N ARG A 64 32.12 13.59 2.97
CA ARG A 64 33.55 13.40 3.23
C ARG A 64 34.33 13.18 1.94
N LEU A 65 33.74 12.42 1.01
CA LEU A 65 34.34 12.15 -0.29
C LEU A 65 34.43 13.41 -1.17
N LEU A 66 33.40 14.27 -1.17
CA LEU A 66 33.39 15.52 -1.94
C LEU A 66 34.33 16.59 -1.35
N HIS A 67 34.75 16.44 -0.10
CA HIS A 67 35.78 17.29 0.51
C HIS A 67 37.21 16.84 0.21
N ASP A 68 37.39 15.63 -0.31
CA ASP A 68 38.70 15.13 -0.74
C ASP A 68 39.09 15.78 -2.07
N GLU A 69 40.26 16.42 -2.13
CA GLU A 69 40.75 17.12 -3.32
C GLU A 69 40.80 16.21 -4.55
N PHE A 70 41.18 14.94 -4.38
CA PHE A 70 41.28 14.00 -5.48
C PHE A 70 39.92 13.74 -6.14
N TYR A 71 38.88 13.52 -5.35
CA TYR A 71 37.54 13.24 -5.89
C TYR A 71 36.85 14.52 -6.38
N ARG A 72 37.10 15.65 -5.71
CA ARG A 72 36.51 16.94 -6.11
C ARG A 72 36.98 17.37 -7.51
N ASP A 73 38.26 17.17 -7.81
CA ASP A 73 38.87 17.59 -9.07
C ASP A 73 38.45 16.71 -10.27
N LEU A 74 37.88 15.52 -9.99
CA LEU A 74 37.33 14.62 -11.01
C LEU A 74 35.91 14.99 -11.46
N LEU A 75 35.26 15.96 -10.78
CA LEU A 75 33.88 16.36 -11.02
C LEU A 75 33.80 17.80 -11.55
N PRO A 76 32.77 18.13 -12.37
CA PRO A 76 32.50 19.51 -12.73
C PRO A 76 32.24 20.38 -11.47
N PRO A 77 32.84 21.59 -11.35
CA PRO A 77 32.76 22.38 -10.13
C PRO A 77 31.33 22.75 -9.72
N ASP A 78 30.47 23.07 -10.70
CA ASP A 78 29.06 23.36 -10.51
C ASP A 78 28.29 22.19 -9.90
N LYS A 79 28.66 20.96 -10.28
CA LYS A 79 28.05 19.72 -9.79
C LYS A 79 28.51 19.33 -8.39
N VAL A 80 29.75 19.68 -8.03
CA VAL A 80 30.21 19.52 -6.64
C VAL A 80 29.36 20.35 -5.69
N TYR A 81 29.07 21.61 -6.01
CA TYR A 81 28.20 22.46 -5.18
C TYR A 81 26.78 21.91 -5.08
N GLU A 82 26.20 21.47 -6.21
CA GLU A 82 24.87 20.84 -6.23
C GLU A 82 24.79 19.59 -5.34
N LEU A 83 25.83 18.76 -5.36
CA LEU A 83 25.92 17.56 -4.52
C LEU A 83 26.12 17.88 -3.03
N ILE A 84 26.90 18.91 -2.70
CA ILE A 84 27.09 19.35 -1.31
C ILE A 84 25.77 19.89 -0.74
N ASP A 85 25.07 20.74 -1.49
CA ASP A 85 23.77 21.30 -1.08
C ASP A 85 22.72 20.19 -0.87
N LEU A 86 22.68 19.20 -1.78
CA LEU A 86 21.78 18.06 -1.68
C LEU A 86 22.01 17.26 -0.39
N VAL A 87 23.28 17.03 -0.06
CA VAL A 87 23.72 16.26 1.11
C VAL A 87 23.48 17.03 2.42
N ASP A 88 23.65 18.36 2.42
CA ASP A 88 23.40 19.21 3.57
C ASP A 88 21.90 19.37 3.88
N PHE A 89 21.03 19.37 2.85
CA PHE A 89 19.57 19.41 3.05
C PHE A 89 18.98 18.05 3.48
N ASN A 90 19.64 16.94 3.12
CA ASN A 90 19.16 15.58 3.40
C ASN A 90 20.24 14.69 4.06
N PRO A 91 20.66 14.98 5.31
CA PRO A 91 21.78 14.29 5.96
C PRO A 91 21.52 12.80 6.27
N GLY A 92 20.26 12.37 6.28
CA GLY A 92 19.85 10.98 6.55
C GLY A 92 19.59 10.12 5.32
N LYS A 93 19.71 10.65 4.09
CA LYS A 93 19.44 9.91 2.86
C LYS A 93 20.69 9.12 2.42
N ALA A 94 20.49 7.98 1.75
CA ALA A 94 21.54 7.32 1.00
C ALA A 94 21.33 7.60 -0.50
N ILE A 95 22.41 7.95 -1.20
CA ILE A 95 22.39 8.28 -2.63
C ILE A 95 22.89 7.07 -3.40
N SER A 96 22.14 6.66 -4.44
CA SER A 96 22.56 5.56 -5.33
C SER A 96 23.57 6.04 -6.36
N TYR A 97 24.41 5.14 -6.87
CA TYR A 97 25.39 5.48 -7.91
C TYR A 97 24.72 6.04 -9.17
N THR A 98 23.56 5.51 -9.56
CA THR A 98 22.79 6.02 -10.69
C THR A 98 22.25 7.43 -10.46
N GLU A 99 21.76 7.73 -9.25
CA GLU A 99 21.33 9.09 -8.87
C GLU A 99 22.51 10.06 -8.88
N PHE A 100 23.67 9.64 -8.33
CA PHE A 100 24.90 10.42 -8.34
C PHE A 100 25.37 10.74 -9.77
N VAL A 101 25.47 9.74 -10.65
CA VAL A 101 25.86 9.94 -12.06
C VAL A 101 24.90 10.90 -12.76
N ARG A 102 23.59 10.77 -12.54
CA ARG A 102 22.58 11.62 -13.17
C ARG A 102 22.73 13.10 -12.77
N ILE A 103 23.07 13.36 -11.51
CA ILE A 103 23.30 14.72 -11.01
C ILE A 103 24.53 15.30 -11.69
N VAL A 104 25.63 14.54 -11.72
CA VAL A 104 26.91 14.95 -12.30
C VAL A 104 26.80 15.18 -13.82
N THR A 105 26.08 14.35 -14.55
CA THR A 105 25.90 14.49 -16.02
C THR A 105 24.75 15.43 -16.40
N GLY A 106 24.07 16.06 -15.43
CA GLY A 106 23.05 17.07 -15.68
C GLY A 106 21.75 16.54 -16.31
N GLY A 107 21.45 15.24 -16.18
CA GLY A 107 20.19 14.67 -16.62
C GLY A 107 20.00 14.52 -18.14
N TYR A 108 21.08 14.54 -18.93
CA TYR A 108 21.01 14.11 -20.33
C TYR A 108 20.69 12.60 -20.39
N ASP A 109 19.51 12.28 -20.95
CA ASP A 109 19.03 10.91 -21.16
C ASP A 109 20.07 10.08 -21.90
N THR A 110 20.68 9.13 -21.18
CA THR A 110 21.70 8.19 -21.68
C THR A 110 21.13 7.03 -22.50
N ASP A 111 19.87 7.10 -22.94
CA ASP A 111 19.20 5.95 -23.55
C ASP A 111 19.41 5.80 -25.07
N ASP A 112 20.00 6.79 -25.76
CA ASP A 112 19.89 6.83 -27.23
C ASP A 112 21.17 6.59 -28.06
N VAL A 113 22.38 6.51 -27.49
CA VAL A 113 23.60 6.43 -28.36
C VAL A 113 24.44 5.15 -28.24
N GLU A 114 24.40 4.38 -27.15
CA GLU A 114 25.21 3.13 -27.05
C GLU A 114 24.41 1.83 -26.84
N LEU A 115 23.08 1.89 -26.81
CA LEU A 115 22.23 0.72 -26.56
C LEU A 115 21.49 0.17 -27.80
N SER A 116 21.87 0.56 -29.02
CA SER A 116 21.28 -0.04 -30.24
C SER A 116 21.56 -1.54 -30.42
N GLY A 117 22.42 -2.14 -29.57
CA GLY A 117 22.65 -3.60 -29.52
C GLY A 117 22.06 -4.32 -28.31
N SER A 118 21.47 -3.61 -27.33
CA SER A 118 21.01 -4.23 -26.07
C SER A 118 19.74 -3.58 -25.47
N ARG A 119 18.92 -2.92 -26.30
CA ARG A 119 17.64 -2.32 -25.86
C ARG A 119 16.48 -3.32 -25.73
N ASN A 120 16.78 -4.56 -25.36
CA ASN A 120 15.78 -5.61 -25.06
C ASN A 120 15.85 -6.09 -23.60
N GLN A 121 16.48 -5.36 -22.68
CA GLN A 121 16.58 -5.83 -21.29
C GLN A 121 16.58 -4.74 -20.19
N LEU A 122 15.95 -3.60 -20.43
CA LEU A 122 15.17 -2.99 -19.34
C LEU A 122 14.02 -3.96 -19.13
N THR A 123 14.15 -4.84 -18.13
CA THR A 123 13.08 -5.77 -17.75
C THR A 123 11.85 -4.94 -17.46
N ASP A 124 10.97 -4.84 -18.46
CA ASP A 124 9.62 -4.34 -18.32
C ASP A 124 8.98 -5.31 -17.33
N THR A 125 9.11 -5.02 -16.03
CA THR A 125 8.55 -5.87 -14.98
C THR A 125 7.09 -6.05 -15.36
N PRO A 126 6.64 -7.30 -15.61
CA PRO A 126 5.31 -7.52 -16.14
C PRO A 126 4.33 -6.80 -15.24
N LYS A 127 3.54 -5.89 -15.83
CA LYS A 127 2.51 -5.12 -15.11
C LYS A 127 1.47 -6.10 -14.57
N THR A 128 1.75 -6.61 -13.39
CA THR A 128 0.85 -7.50 -12.67
C THR A 128 -0.26 -6.66 -12.07
N TRP A 129 -1.40 -7.31 -11.81
CA TRP A 129 -2.51 -6.69 -11.08
C TRP A 129 -2.00 -6.08 -9.76
N LEU A 130 -1.09 -6.77 -9.07
CA LEU A 130 -0.48 -6.32 -7.82
C LEU A 130 0.26 -4.97 -7.98
N ASN A 131 1.10 -4.82 -9.00
CA ASN A 131 1.80 -3.56 -9.27
C ASN A 131 0.81 -2.41 -9.49
N THR A 132 -0.32 -2.68 -10.13
CA THR A 132 -1.36 -1.67 -10.35
C THR A 132 -2.03 -1.26 -9.04
N VAL A 133 -2.33 -2.22 -8.16
CA VAL A 133 -2.99 -1.93 -6.89
C VAL A 133 -2.02 -1.29 -5.87
N CYS A 134 -0.78 -1.77 -5.73
CA CYS A 134 0.21 -1.15 -4.83
C CYS A 134 0.53 0.31 -5.21
N ARG A 135 0.64 0.61 -6.50
CA ARG A 135 0.79 2.00 -7.00
C ARG A 135 -0.43 2.87 -6.74
N ASN A 136 -1.56 2.23 -6.43
CA ASN A 136 -2.77 2.89 -5.96
C ASN A 136 -2.85 3.06 -4.43
N THR A 137 -1.89 2.52 -3.70
CA THR A 137 -1.89 2.51 -2.23
C THR A 137 -0.86 3.48 -1.64
N MET A 138 0.30 3.67 -2.28
CA MET A 138 1.42 4.46 -1.77
C MET A 138 2.10 5.34 -2.84
N PRO A 139 2.99 6.28 -2.44
CA PRO A 139 3.79 7.08 -3.37
C PRO A 139 4.54 6.20 -4.38
N GLN A 140 4.45 6.53 -5.67
CA GLN A 140 4.96 5.64 -6.73
C GLN A 140 6.48 5.46 -6.67
N ALA A 141 7.24 6.49 -6.26
CA ALA A 141 8.69 6.39 -6.15
C ALA A 141 9.10 5.33 -5.11
N GLU A 142 8.44 5.32 -3.95
CA GLU A 142 8.64 4.31 -2.92
C GLU A 142 8.17 2.93 -3.37
N VAL A 143 7.02 2.85 -4.06
CA VAL A 143 6.49 1.57 -4.57
C VAL A 143 7.42 0.97 -5.62
N ASP A 144 7.92 1.78 -6.56
CA ASP A 144 8.77 1.31 -7.65
C ASP A 144 10.17 0.91 -7.13
N GLU A 145 10.70 1.60 -6.12
CA GLU A 145 11.94 1.22 -5.42
C GLU A 145 11.73 -0.06 -4.57
N TYR A 146 10.67 -0.10 -3.78
CA TYR A 146 10.36 -1.25 -2.93
C TYR A 146 10.08 -2.51 -3.75
N LEU A 147 9.23 -2.44 -4.78
CA LEU A 147 8.90 -3.60 -5.62
C LEU A 147 10.10 -4.11 -6.44
N LYS A 148 11.07 -3.24 -6.73
CA LYS A 148 12.31 -3.64 -7.40
C LYS A 148 13.20 -4.49 -6.48
N ASP A 149 13.24 -4.16 -5.20
CA ASP A 149 14.05 -4.85 -4.20
C ASP A 149 13.27 -5.93 -3.40
N TYR A 150 11.95 -6.05 -3.63
CA TYR A 150 11.07 -6.96 -2.89
C TYR A 150 11.21 -8.40 -3.35
N HIS A 151 11.97 -9.18 -2.59
CA HIS A 151 12.18 -10.60 -2.81
C HIS A 151 11.16 -11.47 -2.04
N TRP A 152 9.85 -11.23 -2.18
CA TRP A 152 8.76 -12.09 -1.65
C TRP A 152 8.90 -12.56 -0.18
N VAL A 153 9.71 -11.87 0.63
CA VAL A 153 10.09 -12.26 1.98
C VAL A 153 10.01 -11.02 2.88
N PRO A 154 9.19 -11.04 3.94
CA PRO A 154 8.19 -12.08 4.23
C PRO A 154 7.02 -12.01 3.24
N PRO A 155 6.53 -13.15 2.70
CA PRO A 155 5.39 -13.14 1.78
C PRO A 155 4.15 -12.58 2.49
N PRO A 156 3.19 -11.97 1.76
CA PRO A 156 1.93 -11.51 2.32
C PRO A 156 1.07 -12.71 2.74
N PHE A 157 1.35 -13.26 3.92
CA PHE A 157 0.74 -14.48 4.42
C PHE A 157 -0.45 -14.22 5.32
N PHE A 158 -0.53 -13.08 6.02
CA PHE A 158 -1.57 -12.83 7.01
C PHE A 158 -2.96 -12.74 6.34
N MET A 159 -3.10 -11.87 5.33
CA MET A 159 -4.37 -11.68 4.62
C MET A 159 -4.82 -12.94 3.88
N ILE A 160 -3.89 -13.66 3.27
CA ILE A 160 -4.20 -14.95 2.63
C ILE A 160 -4.64 -15.97 3.69
N THR A 161 -3.89 -16.11 4.78
CA THR A 161 -4.16 -17.11 5.81
C THR A 161 -5.52 -16.85 6.46
N ILE A 162 -5.80 -15.61 6.87
CA ILE A 162 -7.07 -15.29 7.52
C ILE A 162 -8.26 -15.46 6.56
N SER A 163 -8.12 -15.11 5.27
CA SER A 163 -9.13 -15.40 4.24
C SER A 163 -9.36 -16.89 4.03
N LEU A 164 -8.30 -17.71 4.01
CA LEU A 164 -8.43 -19.16 3.86
C LEU A 164 -9.12 -19.79 5.07
N VAL A 165 -8.77 -19.37 6.29
CA VAL A 165 -9.43 -19.85 7.50
C VAL A 165 -10.92 -19.49 7.49
N GLN A 166 -11.27 -18.25 7.12
CA GLN A 166 -12.66 -17.83 6.96
C GLN A 166 -13.40 -18.70 5.92
N LEU A 167 -12.76 -19.00 4.79
CA LEU A 167 -13.34 -19.84 3.73
C LEU A 167 -13.58 -21.26 4.21
N ILE A 168 -12.60 -21.86 4.88
CA ILE A 168 -12.71 -23.22 5.42
C ILE A 168 -13.83 -23.29 6.46
N VAL A 169 -13.88 -22.34 7.40
CA VAL A 169 -14.93 -22.29 8.44
C VAL A 169 -16.31 -22.09 7.82
N PHE A 170 -16.42 -21.22 6.81
CA PHE A 170 -17.68 -21.01 6.10
C PHE A 170 -18.17 -22.28 5.39
N ILE A 171 -17.29 -22.97 4.66
CA ILE A 171 -17.61 -24.25 3.99
C ILE A 171 -18.00 -25.31 5.02
N TYR A 172 -17.27 -25.41 6.13
CA TYR A 172 -17.58 -26.35 7.19
C TYR A 172 -19.00 -26.15 7.74
N TYR A 173 -19.37 -24.93 8.12
CA TYR A 173 -20.72 -24.65 8.64
C TYR A 173 -21.80 -24.74 7.55
N ALA A 174 -21.47 -24.47 6.30
CA ALA A 174 -22.40 -24.68 5.20
C ALA A 174 -22.77 -26.16 5.05
N VAL A 175 -21.79 -27.05 5.14
CA VAL A 175 -22.00 -28.50 5.09
C VAL A 175 -22.72 -28.99 6.35
N ASP A 176 -22.33 -28.54 7.54
CA ASP A 176 -22.94 -28.94 8.81
C ASP A 176 -24.44 -28.58 8.87
N ILE A 177 -24.81 -27.40 8.40
CA ILE A 177 -26.22 -26.96 8.36
C ILE A 177 -27.02 -27.76 7.33
N TRP A 178 -26.44 -28.01 6.15
CA TRP A 178 -27.07 -28.85 5.15
C TRP A 178 -27.32 -30.27 5.68
N GLN A 179 -26.35 -30.87 6.38
CA GLN A 179 -26.50 -32.21 6.95
C GLN A 179 -27.52 -32.29 8.09
N LYS A 180 -27.62 -31.26 8.94
CA LYS A 180 -28.50 -31.27 10.12
C LYS A 180 -29.95 -30.88 9.82
N ALA A 181 -30.17 -30.01 8.85
CA ALA A 181 -31.47 -29.39 8.62
C ALA A 181 -31.95 -29.47 7.17
N GLU A 182 -31.15 -30.02 6.25
CA GLU A 182 -31.43 -30.03 4.80
C GLU A 182 -31.65 -28.62 4.22
N ILE A 183 -31.09 -27.60 4.88
CA ILE A 183 -31.16 -26.19 4.47
C ILE A 183 -29.90 -25.84 3.68
N ASN A 184 -30.08 -25.30 2.48
CA ASN A 184 -28.98 -24.76 1.69
C ASN A 184 -28.55 -23.38 2.21
N VAL A 185 -27.24 -23.11 2.21
CA VAL A 185 -26.71 -21.78 2.53
C VAL A 185 -27.13 -20.78 1.45
N GLY A 186 -27.91 -19.78 1.87
CA GLY A 186 -28.39 -18.72 1.01
C GLY A 186 -27.34 -17.66 0.71
N ALA A 187 -27.65 -16.81 -0.28
CA ALA A 187 -26.81 -15.66 -0.60
C ALA A 187 -26.77 -14.64 0.55
N LEU A 188 -27.88 -14.49 1.28
CA LEU A 188 -28.07 -13.44 2.28
C LEU A 188 -28.23 -13.98 3.71
N ASP A 189 -28.57 -15.25 3.83
CA ASP A 189 -29.03 -15.90 5.04
C ASP A 189 -28.34 -17.24 5.22
N VAL A 190 -27.77 -17.40 6.43
CA VAL A 190 -27.51 -18.61 7.21
C VAL A 190 -26.45 -18.21 8.24
N VAL A 191 -26.78 -18.31 9.53
CA VAL A 191 -25.85 -18.05 10.64
C VAL A 191 -25.83 -19.28 11.54
N PRO A 192 -24.66 -19.91 11.78
CA PRO A 192 -24.56 -21.01 12.73
C PRO A 192 -24.59 -20.43 14.16
N ALA A 193 -25.76 -20.00 14.63
CA ALA A 193 -25.91 -19.36 15.94
C ALA A 193 -25.54 -20.26 17.13
N TYR A 194 -25.57 -21.57 16.91
CA TYR A 194 -25.09 -22.59 17.86
C TYR A 194 -23.56 -22.73 17.91
N SER A 195 -22.83 -22.04 17.01
CA SER A 195 -21.37 -22.15 16.93
C SER A 195 -20.69 -21.63 18.21
N PRO A 196 -19.65 -22.32 18.71
CA PRO A 196 -18.81 -21.78 19.77
C PRO A 196 -18.02 -20.53 19.35
N LEU A 197 -17.93 -20.24 18.03
CA LEU A 197 -17.19 -19.10 17.51
C LEU A 197 -17.99 -17.80 17.55
N MET A 198 -19.33 -17.88 17.52
CA MET A 198 -20.19 -16.70 17.45
C MET A 198 -20.12 -15.90 18.74
N TYR A 199 -20.10 -14.57 18.63
CA TYR A 199 -20.33 -13.72 19.80
C TYR A 199 -21.81 -13.76 20.17
N LEU A 200 -22.09 -14.18 21.40
CA LEU A 200 -23.42 -14.22 21.98
C LEU A 200 -23.39 -13.42 23.27
N GLN A 201 -24.32 -12.47 23.42
CA GLN A 201 -24.41 -11.61 24.59
C GLN A 201 -24.59 -12.39 25.91
N GLU A 202 -25.28 -13.54 25.86
CA GLU A 202 -25.51 -14.44 26.99
C GLU A 202 -24.24 -15.20 27.41
N LYS A 203 -23.26 -15.33 26.49
CA LYS A 203 -21.99 -16.04 26.70
C LYS A 203 -20.78 -15.10 26.72
N ARG A 204 -20.99 -13.84 27.09
CA ARG A 204 -19.93 -12.81 27.21
C ARG A 204 -18.83 -13.12 28.22
N HIS A 205 -19.03 -14.12 29.08
CA HIS A 205 -18.01 -14.63 29.99
C HIS A 205 -16.96 -15.51 29.27
N GLU A 206 -17.23 -15.93 28.02
CA GLU A 206 -16.32 -16.68 27.15
C GLU A 206 -15.49 -15.71 26.29
N PRO A 207 -14.26 -15.31 26.70
CA PRO A 207 -13.55 -14.20 26.09
C PRO A 207 -13.13 -14.45 24.63
N TRP A 208 -12.94 -15.71 24.22
CA TRP A 208 -12.58 -16.04 22.84
C TRP A 208 -13.65 -15.60 21.84
N ARG A 209 -14.92 -15.54 22.23
CA ARG A 209 -16.04 -15.11 21.39
C ARG A 209 -15.90 -13.66 20.90
N PHE A 210 -15.17 -12.81 21.63
CA PHE A 210 -14.85 -11.45 21.21
C PHE A 210 -13.85 -11.39 20.04
N VAL A 211 -13.24 -12.52 19.68
CA VAL A 211 -12.28 -12.64 18.57
C VAL A 211 -12.79 -13.60 17.50
N THR A 212 -13.24 -14.80 17.89
CA THR A 212 -13.57 -15.90 16.97
C THR A 212 -14.76 -15.62 16.05
N TYR A 213 -15.59 -14.63 16.39
CA TYR A 213 -16.73 -14.24 15.57
C TYR A 213 -16.33 -13.81 14.14
N MET A 214 -15.07 -13.37 13.97
CA MET A 214 -14.50 -12.96 12.68
C MET A 214 -14.44 -14.07 11.63
N PHE A 215 -14.60 -15.33 12.04
CA PHE A 215 -14.57 -16.49 11.15
C PHE A 215 -15.94 -16.91 10.63
N LEU A 216 -17.02 -16.47 11.29
CA LEU A 216 -18.39 -16.77 10.88
C LEU A 216 -18.93 -15.68 9.96
N HIS A 217 -19.88 -16.02 9.08
CA HIS A 217 -20.51 -15.07 8.17
C HIS A 217 -22.00 -15.37 8.06
N GLN A 218 -22.80 -14.34 7.78
CA GLN A 218 -24.28 -14.44 7.76
C GLN A 218 -24.87 -14.93 6.42
N GLY A 219 -24.01 -15.31 5.47
CA GLY A 219 -24.40 -15.81 4.15
C GLY A 219 -23.27 -15.62 3.13
N ALA A 220 -23.45 -16.17 1.93
CA ALA A 220 -22.38 -16.16 0.93
C ALA A 220 -21.96 -14.74 0.50
N LEU A 221 -22.89 -13.79 0.37
CA LEU A 221 -22.56 -12.41 -0.01
C LEU A 221 -21.78 -11.69 1.08
N ASP A 222 -22.10 -11.92 2.36
CA ASP A 222 -21.35 -11.31 3.47
C ASP A 222 -19.91 -11.82 3.49
N MET A 223 -19.72 -13.12 3.27
CA MET A 223 -18.41 -13.75 3.11
C MET A 223 -17.62 -13.18 1.92
N ILE A 224 -18.25 -13.11 0.73
CA ILE A 224 -17.63 -12.60 -0.49
C ILE A 224 -17.22 -11.13 -0.34
N PHE A 225 -18.07 -10.27 0.25
CA PHE A 225 -17.72 -8.87 0.44
C PHE A 225 -16.59 -8.68 1.46
N ASN A 226 -16.62 -9.41 2.59
CA ASN A 226 -15.56 -9.32 3.60
C ASN A 226 -14.22 -9.83 3.05
N VAL A 227 -14.17 -11.06 2.55
CA VAL A 227 -12.94 -11.64 2.00
C VAL A 227 -12.49 -10.89 0.75
N GLY A 228 -13.42 -10.48 -0.11
CA GLY A 228 -13.12 -9.71 -1.32
C GLY A 228 -12.47 -8.37 -1.00
N LEU A 229 -13.05 -7.56 -0.11
CA LEU A 229 -12.45 -6.29 0.31
C LEU A 229 -11.12 -6.51 1.05
N GLN A 230 -11.05 -7.52 1.91
CA GLN A 230 -9.85 -7.88 2.65
C GLN A 230 -8.69 -8.28 1.73
N VAL A 231 -8.93 -9.06 0.67
CA VAL A 231 -7.89 -9.44 -0.28
C VAL A 231 -7.55 -8.28 -1.21
N VAL A 232 -8.55 -7.59 -1.78
CA VAL A 232 -8.31 -6.51 -2.76
C VAL A 232 -7.56 -5.33 -2.14
N LEU A 233 -7.87 -4.97 -0.89
CA LEU A 233 -7.24 -3.84 -0.20
C LEU A 233 -6.13 -4.29 0.75
N GLY A 234 -6.36 -5.33 1.53
CA GLY A 234 -5.43 -5.79 2.56
C GLY A 234 -4.17 -6.43 1.98
N PHE A 235 -4.25 -7.21 0.90
CA PHE A 235 -3.06 -7.85 0.32
C PHE A 235 -2.01 -6.83 -0.19
N PRO A 236 -2.36 -5.81 -0.99
CA PRO A 236 -1.43 -4.75 -1.36
C PRO A 236 -0.85 -4.00 -0.15
N LEU A 237 -1.69 -3.70 0.85
CA LEU A 237 -1.24 -3.08 2.09
C LEU A 237 -0.24 -3.97 2.83
N GLU A 238 -0.42 -5.30 2.79
CA GLU A 238 0.48 -6.24 3.44
C GLU A 238 1.85 -6.24 2.81
N VAL A 239 1.88 -6.21 1.48
CA VAL A 239 3.14 -6.13 0.72
C VAL A 239 3.86 -4.82 1.05
N MET A 240 3.15 -3.71 1.20
CA MET A 240 3.74 -2.39 1.42
C MET A 240 4.15 -2.11 2.87
N PHE A 241 3.36 -2.54 3.85
CA PHE A 241 3.54 -2.20 5.27
C PHE A 241 4.03 -3.38 6.12
N GLY A 242 3.99 -4.59 5.57
CA GLY A 242 4.35 -5.83 6.25
C GLY A 242 3.18 -6.49 6.98
N TRP A 243 3.21 -7.83 7.01
CA TRP A 243 2.19 -8.69 7.60
C TRP A 243 1.82 -8.34 9.05
N TRP A 244 2.81 -8.04 9.89
CA TRP A 244 2.60 -7.86 11.32
C TRP A 244 1.84 -6.56 11.64
N ARG A 245 2.06 -5.49 10.85
CA ARG A 245 1.34 -4.22 11.01
C ARG A 245 -0.14 -4.40 10.73
N LEU A 246 -0.43 -5.10 9.64
CA LEU A 246 -1.80 -5.41 9.25
C LEU A 246 -2.46 -6.40 10.21
N ALA A 247 -1.72 -7.40 10.69
CA ALA A 247 -2.23 -8.35 11.67
C ALA A 247 -2.68 -7.64 12.95
N ILE A 248 -1.85 -6.75 13.50
CA ILE A 248 -2.18 -5.98 14.70
C ILE A 248 -3.40 -5.08 14.45
N LEU A 249 -3.39 -4.30 13.35
CA LEU A 249 -4.50 -3.42 13.01
C LEU A 249 -5.82 -4.19 12.85
N TYR A 250 -5.79 -5.31 12.14
CA TYR A 250 -6.95 -6.15 11.91
C TYR A 250 -7.48 -6.75 13.20
N LEU A 251 -6.62 -7.33 14.04
CA LEU A 251 -7.02 -7.97 15.30
C LEU A 251 -7.55 -6.94 16.32
N ILE A 252 -6.96 -5.74 16.38
CA ILE A 252 -7.52 -4.65 17.18
C ILE A 252 -8.89 -4.24 16.63
N GLY A 253 -9.07 -4.17 15.31
CA GLY A 253 -10.36 -3.92 14.67
C GLY A 253 -11.42 -4.96 15.05
N VAL A 254 -11.05 -6.23 15.12
CA VAL A 254 -11.93 -7.32 15.57
C VAL A 254 -12.32 -7.15 17.05
N ILE A 255 -11.34 -6.90 17.93
CA ILE A 255 -11.59 -6.71 19.37
C ILE A 255 -12.44 -5.47 19.63
N THR A 256 -12.09 -4.33 19.03
CA THR A 256 -12.86 -3.08 19.17
C THR A 256 -14.24 -3.20 18.54
N GLY A 257 -14.39 -3.96 17.46
CA GLY A 257 -15.66 -4.28 16.83
C GLY A 257 -16.60 -5.06 17.74
N SER A 258 -16.14 -6.18 18.31
CA SER A 258 -16.96 -6.96 19.25
C SER A 258 -17.27 -6.22 20.55
N LEU A 259 -16.32 -5.44 21.07
CA LEU A 259 -16.55 -4.60 22.25
C LEU A 259 -17.56 -3.48 21.95
N ALA A 260 -17.47 -2.82 20.79
CA ALA A 260 -18.47 -1.83 20.38
C ALA A 260 -19.86 -2.46 20.21
N GLN A 261 -19.95 -3.67 19.64
CA GLN A 261 -21.20 -4.42 19.58
C GLN A 261 -21.74 -4.72 20.98
N SER A 262 -20.88 -5.23 21.86
CA SER A 262 -21.25 -5.58 23.22
C SER A 262 -21.76 -4.41 24.06
N VAL A 263 -21.31 -3.19 23.78
CA VAL A 263 -21.73 -1.98 24.50
C VAL A 263 -22.94 -1.31 23.83
N CYS A 264 -22.97 -1.23 22.51
CA CYS A 264 -23.95 -0.42 21.78
C CYS A 264 -25.19 -1.20 21.31
N ASP A 265 -25.10 -2.53 21.16
CA ASP A 265 -26.21 -3.40 20.74
C ASP A 265 -26.11 -4.75 21.48
N HIS A 266 -26.25 -4.66 22.80
CA HIS A 266 -26.02 -5.75 23.77
C HIS A 266 -27.11 -6.84 23.80
N TYR A 267 -28.10 -6.78 22.91
CA TYR A 267 -29.19 -7.76 22.84
C TYR A 267 -29.03 -8.77 21.71
N VAL A 268 -28.04 -8.59 20.84
CA VAL A 268 -27.92 -9.39 19.62
C VAL A 268 -26.49 -9.84 19.37
N GLY A 269 -26.39 -11.09 18.91
CA GLY A 269 -25.12 -11.73 18.63
C GLY A 269 -24.40 -11.14 17.42
N LEU A 270 -23.14 -11.53 17.25
CA LEU A 270 -22.26 -11.01 16.22
C LEU A 270 -21.51 -12.14 15.52
N ALA A 271 -21.48 -12.04 14.21
CA ALA A 271 -20.72 -12.86 13.27
C ALA A 271 -20.25 -11.95 12.13
N GLY A 272 -19.09 -12.22 11.56
CA GLY A 272 -18.55 -11.50 10.42
C GLY A 272 -17.19 -10.89 10.70
N ALA A 273 -16.32 -10.90 9.70
CA ALA A 273 -14.99 -10.31 9.74
C ALA A 273 -14.96 -8.76 9.74
N ALA A 274 -16.13 -8.11 9.70
CA ALA A 274 -16.28 -6.69 9.39
C ALA A 274 -15.47 -5.76 10.32
N GLY A 275 -15.30 -6.10 11.61
CA GLY A 275 -14.49 -5.30 12.53
C GLY A 275 -13.04 -5.14 12.06
N GLY A 276 -12.39 -6.24 11.67
CA GLY A 276 -11.03 -6.23 11.12
C GLY A 276 -10.97 -5.61 9.74
N CYS A 277 -11.92 -5.94 8.86
CA CYS A 277 -12.02 -5.37 7.52
C CYS A 277 -12.13 -3.83 7.57
N TYR A 278 -13.02 -3.30 8.42
CA TYR A 278 -13.22 -1.86 8.53
C TYR A 278 -12.00 -1.15 9.12
N ALA A 279 -11.29 -1.78 10.06
CA ALA A 279 -10.04 -1.22 10.57
C ALA A 279 -8.99 -1.06 9.46
N VAL A 280 -8.83 -2.07 8.61
CA VAL A 280 -7.91 -2.00 7.46
C VAL A 280 -8.38 -0.98 6.43
N VAL A 281 -9.66 -0.98 6.06
CA VAL A 281 -10.25 -0.09 5.06
C VAL A 281 -10.12 1.38 5.48
N PHE A 282 -10.55 1.72 6.69
CA PHE A 282 -10.52 3.10 7.16
C PHE A 282 -9.11 3.54 7.57
N GLY A 283 -8.25 2.61 8.01
CA GLY A 283 -6.82 2.87 8.16
C GLY A 283 -6.17 3.23 6.82
N HIS A 284 -6.55 2.54 5.74
CA HIS A 284 -6.08 2.86 4.39
C HIS A 284 -6.60 4.21 3.89
N VAL A 285 -7.88 4.52 4.10
CA VAL A 285 -8.43 5.85 3.77
C VAL A 285 -7.66 6.95 4.50
N LEU A 286 -7.35 6.77 5.78
CA LEU A 286 -6.55 7.72 6.54
C LEU A 286 -5.13 7.85 5.98
N ALA A 287 -4.48 6.74 5.63
CA ALA A 287 -3.16 6.76 5.00
C ALA A 287 -3.16 7.57 3.69
N ILE A 288 -4.18 7.39 2.84
CA ILE A 288 -4.35 8.20 1.61
C ILE A 288 -4.49 9.68 1.95
N CYS A 289 -5.27 10.02 2.99
CA CYS A 289 -5.46 11.41 3.42
C CYS A 289 -4.17 12.04 3.96
N VAL A 290 -3.39 11.29 4.75
CA VAL A 290 -2.10 11.77 5.30
C VAL A 290 -1.09 12.00 4.18
N ASN A 291 -1.03 11.07 3.21
CA ASN A 291 -0.07 11.12 2.10
C ASN A 291 -0.65 11.80 0.85
N TRP A 292 -1.70 12.62 1.00
CA TRP A 292 -2.46 13.17 -0.13
C TRP A 292 -1.61 13.96 -1.12
N SER A 293 -0.74 14.85 -0.61
CA SER A 293 0.10 15.73 -1.43
C SER A 293 1.06 14.92 -2.31
N GLU A 294 1.67 13.88 -1.76
CA GLU A 294 2.59 12.99 -2.47
C GLU A 294 1.87 12.16 -3.54
N LEU A 295 0.63 11.75 -3.25
CA LEU A 295 -0.19 11.00 -4.20
C LEU A 295 -0.77 11.88 -5.32
N ASP A 296 -1.06 13.16 -5.06
CA ASP A 296 -1.68 14.10 -6.02
C ASP A 296 -0.64 14.88 -6.87
N ASN A 297 0.60 15.08 -6.39
CA ASN A 297 1.64 15.91 -7.02
C ASN A 297 2.35 15.30 -8.26
N LYS A 298 1.64 14.52 -9.08
CA LYS A 298 2.23 13.89 -10.27
C LYS A 298 2.03 14.71 -11.54
N LYS A 299 3.12 15.38 -11.98
CA LYS A 299 3.21 16.10 -13.27
C LYS A 299 3.53 15.20 -14.48
N SER A 300 3.84 13.91 -14.28
CA SER A 300 4.50 13.06 -15.30
C SER A 300 3.59 12.06 -16.06
N GLU A 301 2.36 11.76 -15.62
CA GLU A 301 1.53 10.75 -16.30
C GLU A 301 0.54 11.31 -17.34
N LYS A 302 0.42 10.61 -18.48
CA LYS A 302 -0.49 10.91 -19.60
C LYS A 302 -1.93 11.13 -19.11
N ARG A 303 -2.52 12.25 -19.55
CA ARG A 303 -3.79 12.88 -19.11
C ARG A 303 -5.00 11.93 -18.93
N ALA A 304 -5.08 10.80 -19.65
CA ALA A 304 -6.19 9.85 -19.58
C ALA A 304 -6.08 8.80 -18.46
N LYS A 305 -4.87 8.47 -17.98
CA LYS A 305 -4.67 7.63 -16.77
C LYS A 305 -4.75 8.41 -15.46
N LYS A 306 -4.83 9.73 -15.56
CA LYS A 306 -4.73 10.69 -14.44
C LYS A 306 -5.89 10.59 -13.44
N TRP A 307 -7.11 10.24 -13.87
CA TRP A 307 -8.29 10.28 -12.97
C TRP A 307 -8.39 9.05 -12.05
N TRP A 308 -8.10 7.86 -12.58
CA TRP A 308 -8.12 6.59 -11.83
C TRP A 308 -7.06 6.54 -10.71
N GLY A 309 -5.96 7.29 -10.86
CA GLY A 309 -4.91 7.40 -9.86
C GLY A 309 -5.11 8.48 -8.80
N ARG A 310 -6.20 9.26 -8.84
CA ARG A 310 -6.38 10.36 -7.86
C ARG A 310 -6.77 9.80 -6.48
N PRO A 311 -6.18 10.33 -5.39
CA PRO A 311 -6.59 10.00 -4.01
C PRO A 311 -8.10 10.04 -3.80
N LEU A 312 -8.75 11.10 -4.29
CA LEU A 312 -10.19 11.29 -4.17
C LEU A 312 -10.99 10.15 -4.80
N PHE A 313 -10.63 9.74 -6.02
CA PHE A 313 -11.36 8.70 -6.74
C PHE A 313 -11.25 7.35 -6.00
N ARG A 314 -10.06 7.04 -5.46
CA ARG A 314 -9.82 5.83 -4.65
C ARG A 314 -10.69 5.82 -3.39
N ILE A 315 -10.71 6.92 -2.65
CA ILE A 315 -11.57 7.06 -1.47
C ILE A 315 -13.04 6.89 -1.84
N VAL A 316 -13.51 7.52 -2.93
CA VAL A 316 -14.89 7.37 -3.39
C VAL A 316 -15.21 5.90 -3.70
N LEU A 317 -14.35 5.19 -4.43
CA LEU A 317 -14.56 3.76 -4.71
C LEU A 317 -14.63 2.91 -3.43
N ILE A 318 -13.72 3.15 -2.48
CA ILE A 318 -13.72 2.47 -1.19
C ILE A 318 -15.03 2.75 -0.44
N LEU A 319 -15.44 4.01 -0.36
CA LEU A 319 -16.67 4.41 0.32
C LEU A 319 -17.92 3.84 -0.34
N VAL A 320 -17.97 3.73 -1.67
CA VAL A 320 -19.07 3.06 -2.39
C VAL A 320 -19.13 1.58 -2.01
N ALA A 321 -18.00 0.89 -1.99
CA ALA A 321 -17.97 -0.53 -1.63
C ALA A 321 -18.39 -0.77 -0.17
N VAL A 322 -17.90 0.06 0.76
CA VAL A 322 -18.31 0.06 2.17
C VAL A 322 -19.79 0.36 2.32
N LEU A 323 -20.32 1.33 1.56
CA LEU A 323 -21.73 1.70 1.60
C LEU A 323 -22.62 0.53 1.17
N ILE A 324 -22.25 -0.21 0.12
CA ILE A 324 -22.98 -1.40 -0.31
C ILE A 324 -22.99 -2.45 0.80
N GLN A 325 -21.83 -2.72 1.40
CA GLN A 325 -21.68 -3.73 2.45
C GLN A 325 -22.50 -3.37 3.71
N ILE A 326 -22.36 -2.15 4.23
CA ILE A 326 -23.10 -1.72 5.43
C ILE A 326 -24.60 -1.62 5.17
N SER A 327 -25.01 -1.21 3.97
CA SER A 327 -26.44 -1.19 3.59
C SER A 327 -27.04 -2.58 3.65
N LEU A 328 -26.29 -3.60 3.21
CA LEU A 328 -26.73 -4.99 3.28
C LEU A 328 -26.84 -5.50 4.73
N ALA A 329 -25.86 -5.15 5.58
CA ALA A 329 -25.91 -5.50 7.00
C ALA A 329 -27.09 -4.83 7.73
N VAL A 330 -27.31 -3.54 7.47
CA VAL A 330 -28.45 -2.77 7.99
C VAL A 330 -29.77 -3.37 7.51
N PHE A 331 -29.88 -3.71 6.22
CA PHE A 331 -31.07 -4.36 5.66
C PHE A 331 -31.39 -5.67 6.40
N ARG A 332 -30.42 -6.58 6.54
CA ARG A 332 -30.61 -7.87 7.24
C ARG A 332 -30.95 -7.70 8.71
N ARG A 333 -30.43 -6.65 9.35
CA ARG A 333 -30.67 -6.38 10.77
C ARG A 333 -32.06 -5.81 11.02
N PHE A 334 -32.50 -4.84 10.21
CA PHE A 334 -33.65 -4.00 10.54
C PHE A 334 -34.88 -4.25 9.68
N TYR A 335 -34.78 -4.91 8.52
CA TYR A 335 -35.95 -5.18 7.70
C TYR A 335 -36.90 -6.17 8.41
N PRO A 336 -38.14 -5.77 8.78
CA PRO A 336 -39.01 -6.60 9.63
C PRO A 336 -39.43 -7.92 8.98
N GLY A 337 -39.55 -7.95 7.66
CA GLY A 337 -39.95 -9.13 6.90
C GLY A 337 -38.81 -10.11 6.60
N TYR A 338 -37.59 -9.88 7.13
CA TYR A 338 -36.45 -10.76 6.87
C TYR A 338 -36.41 -11.91 7.88
N PRO A 339 -36.57 -13.18 7.45
CA PRO A 339 -36.77 -14.32 8.35
C PRO A 339 -35.48 -14.89 8.98
N ALA A 340 -34.32 -14.26 8.76
CA ALA A 340 -33.05 -14.78 9.23
C ALA A 340 -32.69 -14.32 10.66
N TYR A 341 -31.79 -15.07 11.30
CA TYR A 341 -31.18 -14.65 12.56
C TYR A 341 -30.54 -13.26 12.41
N LYS A 342 -30.94 -12.32 13.27
CA LYS A 342 -30.44 -10.93 13.23
C LYS A 342 -29.06 -10.88 13.86
N VAL A 343 -28.13 -10.18 13.20
CA VAL A 343 -26.75 -10.01 13.66
C VAL A 343 -26.45 -8.53 13.81
N GLY A 344 -25.65 -8.20 14.82
CA GLY A 344 -25.21 -6.85 15.12
C GLY A 344 -24.49 -6.12 13.99
N VAL A 345 -24.69 -4.80 13.91
CA VAL A 345 -24.01 -3.93 12.94
C VAL A 345 -22.94 -3.05 13.60
N ALA A 346 -22.97 -2.87 14.92
CA ALA A 346 -22.08 -1.93 15.62
C ALA A 346 -20.59 -2.29 15.52
N ALA A 347 -20.25 -3.56 15.22
CA ALA A 347 -18.88 -3.98 14.95
C ALA A 347 -18.23 -3.24 13.75
N HIS A 348 -19.01 -2.83 12.75
CA HIS A 348 -18.54 -2.01 11.64
C HIS A 348 -18.05 -0.64 12.14
N GLY A 349 -18.77 -0.04 13.10
CA GLY A 349 -18.40 1.22 13.72
C GLY A 349 -17.13 1.09 14.58
N GLY A 350 -17.01 0.04 15.38
CA GLY A 350 -15.80 -0.23 16.16
C GLY A 350 -14.55 -0.39 15.29
N GLY A 351 -14.67 -1.17 14.21
CA GLY A 351 -13.61 -1.30 13.21
C GLY A 351 -13.24 0.02 12.53
N LEU A 352 -14.22 0.82 12.12
CA LEU A 352 -13.99 2.15 11.54
C LEU A 352 -13.18 3.04 12.48
N VAL A 353 -13.60 3.13 13.75
CA VAL A 353 -12.91 3.96 14.75
C VAL A 353 -11.49 3.47 14.97
N ALA A 354 -11.27 2.16 15.11
CA ALA A 354 -9.93 1.60 15.22
C ALA A 354 -9.05 1.91 14.00
N GLY A 355 -9.61 1.81 12.79
CA GLY A 355 -8.92 2.16 11.55
C GLY A 355 -8.51 3.63 11.48
N LEU A 356 -9.41 4.55 11.82
CA LEU A 356 -9.11 5.99 11.84
C LEU A 356 -8.13 6.38 12.96
N LEU A 357 -8.10 5.63 14.06
CA LEU A 357 -7.18 5.91 15.16
C LEU A 357 -5.78 5.37 14.86
N LEU A 358 -5.68 4.12 14.39
CA LEU A 358 -4.41 3.42 14.22
C LEU A 358 -3.81 3.53 12.80
N GLY A 359 -4.61 3.97 11.83
CA GLY A 359 -4.22 4.02 10.42
C GLY A 359 -2.97 4.85 10.17
N ARG A 360 -2.84 6.02 10.84
CA ARG A 360 -1.62 6.84 10.72
C ARG A 360 -0.39 6.08 11.21
N SER A 361 -0.48 5.48 12.38
CA SER A 361 0.66 4.85 13.02
C SER A 361 1.12 3.56 12.31
N PHE A 362 0.20 2.78 11.76
CA PHE A 362 0.55 1.51 11.11
C PHE A 362 0.65 1.59 9.58
N LEU A 363 -0.07 2.51 8.93
CA LEU A 363 -0.22 2.57 7.47
C LEU A 363 0.17 3.92 6.83
N ALA A 364 0.71 4.91 7.56
CA ALA A 364 1.20 6.14 6.91
C ALA A 364 2.66 6.06 6.43
N ASP A 365 3.51 5.30 7.13
CA ASP A 365 4.96 5.25 6.88
C ASP A 365 5.40 3.78 6.73
N SER A 366 5.80 3.37 5.53
CA SER A 366 6.31 2.01 5.23
C SER A 366 7.74 1.81 5.71
N VAL A 367 8.54 2.89 5.80
CA VAL A 367 9.98 2.84 6.02
C VAL A 367 10.30 2.72 7.51
N ASN A 368 9.71 3.58 8.33
CA ASN A 368 9.98 3.60 9.77
C ASN A 368 9.00 2.73 10.53
N TYR A 369 9.50 2.16 11.64
CA TYR A 369 8.63 1.46 12.59
C TYR A 369 7.62 2.43 13.24
N PRO A 370 6.38 1.97 13.51
CA PRO A 370 5.31 2.78 14.10
C PRO A 370 5.73 3.51 15.38
N TRP A 371 6.45 2.83 16.29
CA TRP A 371 6.83 3.36 17.61
C TRP A 371 7.88 4.49 17.57
N LYS A 372 8.46 4.79 16.41
CA LYS A 372 9.31 5.98 16.25
C LYS A 372 8.51 7.28 16.22
N HIS A 373 7.22 7.21 15.88
CA HIS A 373 6.34 8.37 15.81
C HIS A 373 5.63 8.58 17.15
N SER A 374 5.60 9.82 17.66
CA SER A 374 4.93 10.13 18.93
C SER A 374 3.43 9.82 18.91
N THR A 375 2.79 9.90 17.74
CA THR A 375 1.38 9.57 17.56
C THR A 375 1.07 8.12 17.89
N PHE A 376 2.01 7.19 17.67
CA PHE A 376 1.82 5.77 17.96
C PHE A 376 1.46 5.53 19.42
N TRP A 377 2.18 6.14 20.35
CA TRP A 377 1.94 5.94 21.78
C TRP A 377 0.59 6.52 22.22
N ILE A 378 0.19 7.65 21.63
CA ILE A 378 -1.12 8.27 21.88
C ILE A 378 -2.24 7.37 21.35
N ASP A 379 -2.11 6.86 20.11
CA ASP A 379 -3.12 6.02 19.49
C ASP A 379 -3.29 4.70 20.26
N ILE A 380 -2.17 4.05 20.63
CA ILE A 380 -2.17 2.82 21.43
C ILE A 380 -2.79 3.07 22.81
N PHE A 381 -2.40 4.13 23.51
CA PHE A 381 -2.98 4.47 24.81
C PHE A 381 -4.49 4.71 24.72
N THR A 382 -4.94 5.40 23.68
CA THR A 382 -6.35 5.68 23.42
C THR A 382 -7.14 4.39 23.17
N VAL A 383 -6.62 3.47 22.35
CA VAL A 383 -7.22 2.16 22.12
C VAL A 383 -7.29 1.35 23.40
N LEU A 384 -6.23 1.34 24.21
CA LEU A 384 -6.20 0.59 25.46
C LEU A 384 -7.21 1.13 26.48
N ILE A 385 -7.37 2.45 26.59
CA ILE A 385 -8.42 3.07 27.40
C ILE A 385 -9.80 2.65 26.92
N PHE A 386 -10.04 2.71 25.61
CA PHE A 386 -11.33 2.31 25.04
C PHE A 386 -11.63 0.84 25.35
N ILE A 387 -10.67 -0.06 25.12
CA ILE A 387 -10.81 -1.50 25.43
C ILE A 387 -11.09 -1.70 26.93
N ALA A 388 -10.31 -1.06 27.81
CA ALA A 388 -10.48 -1.17 29.25
C ALA A 388 -11.87 -0.67 29.69
N ALA A 389 -12.34 0.45 29.14
CA ALA A 389 -13.66 0.99 29.42
C ALA A 389 -14.78 0.03 28.98
N CYS A 390 -14.68 -0.57 27.79
CA CYS A 390 -15.65 -1.54 27.31
C CYS A 390 -15.64 -2.84 28.14
N ILE A 391 -14.48 -3.30 28.60
CA ILE A 391 -14.36 -4.46 29.50
C ILE A 391 -15.02 -4.15 30.85
N ILE A 392 -14.73 -2.98 31.44
CA ILE A 392 -15.36 -2.55 32.69
C ILE A 392 -16.87 -2.46 32.51
N PHE A 393 -17.35 -1.88 31.41
CA PHE A 393 -18.78 -1.83 31.10
C PHE A 393 -19.39 -3.22 31.04
N ASN A 394 -18.75 -4.15 30.34
CA ASN A 394 -19.19 -5.55 30.30
C ASN A 394 -19.31 -6.16 31.70
N ILE A 395 -18.36 -5.90 32.60
CA ILE A 395 -18.38 -6.46 33.96
C ILE A 395 -19.49 -5.82 34.81
N VAL A 396 -19.63 -4.50 34.76
CA VAL A 396 -20.47 -3.72 35.69
C VAL A 396 -21.92 -3.62 35.24
N PHE A 397 -22.17 -3.54 33.93
CA PHE A 397 -23.52 -3.38 33.41
C PHE A 397 -24.33 -4.67 33.56
N LYS A 398 -25.52 -4.57 34.16
CA LYS A 398 -26.40 -5.72 34.48
C LYS A 398 -27.56 -5.90 33.50
N GLY A 399 -27.72 -5.01 32.52
CA GLY A 399 -28.83 -5.07 31.55
C GLY A 399 -28.62 -6.01 30.37
N TYR A 400 -27.62 -6.89 30.43
CA TYR A 400 -27.42 -7.95 29.45
C TYR A 400 -28.51 -9.03 29.59
N PRO A 401 -28.85 -9.76 28.51
CA PRO A 401 -29.64 -10.99 28.62
C PRO A 401 -29.02 -11.98 29.60
N GLU A 402 -29.87 -12.80 30.23
CA GLU A 402 -29.44 -13.77 31.24
C GLU A 402 -28.35 -14.69 30.71
N ALA A 403 -27.31 -14.90 31.51
CA ALA A 403 -26.20 -15.74 31.10
C ALA A 403 -26.62 -17.22 31.07
N VAL A 404 -26.37 -17.88 29.95
CA VAL A 404 -26.51 -19.34 29.83
C VAL A 404 -25.18 -19.97 30.25
N MET A 405 -25.16 -20.58 31.42
CA MET A 405 -24.02 -21.35 31.93
C MET A 405 -24.28 -22.81 31.54
N ASP A 406 -23.64 -23.27 30.45
CA ASP A 406 -23.71 -24.66 29.98
C ASP A 406 -22.88 -25.62 30.85
#